data_AF-A0A3B9IQJ5-F1
#
_entry.id   AF-A0A3B9IQJ5-F1
#
_cell.length_a   1.000
_cell.length_b   1.000
_cell.length_c   1.000
_cell.angle_alpha   90.00
_cell.angle_beta   90.00
_cell.angle_gamma   90.00
#
_symmetry.space_group_name_H-M   'P 1'
#
loop_
_entity.id
_entity.type
_entity.pdbx_description
1 polymer ?
#
loop_
_entity_poly.entity_id
_entity_poly.type
_entity_poly.pdbx_seq_one_letter_code
_entity_poly.pdbx_strand_id
1 'polypeptide(L)'
;MDIFFYPWVRYRIRSRAVNRPDCDARPFRSGAGRAIIPRICPPARSGGFRRAATPGPCSREIRPPVQIEIPASPWKPAAERQRDRDAKRDAVLRTAARLFVENGFHRTKMADVAEQLHITKPALYHYFRNKEDILYACYQLGGELIEAELAGVDDAGKRGLDRAVAFLRAYTLNMTADFGMCLVSVDDRDLAPDSRRKVRDWKRSIDTRLRGYIAQGVADGSIREVDIRIAAFLLAGAVNWVGQWFREGGPRTAEEIADVMADMARHALAR
;
A
#
# COMPACT_ATOMS: atom_id res chain seq x y z
N MET A 1 -26.64 -9.04 -0.94
CA MET A 1 -26.80 -7.59 -0.74
C MET A 1 -25.74 -7.20 0.27
N ASP A 2 -24.63 -6.66 -0.23
CA ASP A 2 -23.42 -6.40 0.55
C ASP A 2 -23.52 -5.03 1.19
N ILE A 3 -23.09 -4.94 2.45
CA ILE A 3 -23.15 -3.71 3.26
C ILE A 3 -22.44 -2.53 2.56
N PHE A 4 -21.46 -2.84 1.73
CA PHE A 4 -20.65 -1.86 1.01
C PHE A 4 -21.23 -1.36 -0.32
N PHE A 5 -22.39 -1.86 -0.76
CA PHE A 5 -22.85 -1.65 -2.14
C PHE A 5 -23.75 -0.43 -2.35
N TYR A 6 -24.03 0.37 -1.31
CA TYR A 6 -24.94 1.51 -1.45
C TYR A 6 -24.23 2.88 -1.53
N PRO A 7 -24.49 3.69 -2.58
CA PRO A 7 -23.86 4.98 -2.84
C PRO A 7 -24.53 6.15 -2.07
N TRP A 8 -24.66 6.05 -0.74
CA TRP A 8 -25.38 7.08 0.03
C TRP A 8 -24.50 8.30 0.39
N VAL A 9 -25.02 9.45 -0.07
CA VAL A 9 -24.76 10.86 0.30
C VAL A 9 -23.47 11.51 -0.21
N ARG A 10 -23.52 11.97 -1.47
CA ARG A 10 -22.74 13.13 -1.94
C ARG A 10 -23.10 14.38 -1.10
N TYR A 11 -22.42 14.62 0.02
CA TYR A 11 -22.44 15.94 0.67
C TYR A 11 -21.18 16.71 0.29
N ARG A 12 -21.34 17.72 -0.58
CA ARG A 12 -20.25 18.50 -1.19
C ARG A 12 -20.01 19.78 -0.41
N ILE A 13 -19.03 19.80 0.49
CA ILE A 13 -18.49 21.06 1.03
C ILE A 13 -17.31 21.46 0.14
N ARG A 14 -17.47 22.58 -0.58
CA ARG A 14 -16.44 23.18 -1.45
C ARG A 14 -15.36 23.85 -0.58
N SER A 15 -14.12 23.38 -0.64
CA SER A 15 -12.93 24.19 -0.32
C SER A 15 -12.23 24.60 -1.63
N ARG A 16 -11.89 25.89 -1.73
CA ARG A 16 -11.28 26.53 -2.92
C ARG A 16 -9.80 26.18 -3.02
N ALA A 17 -9.35 25.68 -4.18
CA ALA A 17 -7.93 25.54 -4.50
C ALA A 17 -7.37 26.87 -5.06
N VAL A 18 -6.19 27.26 -4.56
CA VAL A 18 -5.39 28.40 -5.04
C VAL A 18 -4.45 27.91 -6.13
N ASN A 19 -4.39 28.68 -7.22
CA ASN A 19 -3.73 28.36 -8.48
C ASN A 19 -2.30 28.95 -8.51
N ARG A 20 -1.30 28.23 -9.01
CA ARG A 20 -0.05 28.83 -9.53
C ARG A 20 0.56 28.02 -10.68
N PRO A 21 1.34 28.68 -11.57
CA PRO A 21 1.49 28.31 -12.98
C PRO A 21 2.84 27.69 -13.38
N ASP A 22 2.82 27.10 -14.58
CA ASP A 22 3.87 26.48 -15.39
C ASP A 22 5.20 27.25 -15.51
N CYS A 23 6.30 26.48 -15.66
CA CYS A 23 7.53 26.93 -16.32
C CYS A 23 8.23 25.79 -17.09
N ASP A 24 8.67 26.14 -18.29
CA ASP A 24 9.19 25.33 -19.41
C ASP A 24 10.51 24.58 -19.19
N ALA A 25 10.70 23.48 -19.92
CA ALA A 25 11.98 22.78 -20.10
C ALA A 25 12.33 22.61 -21.59
N ARG A 26 13.59 22.89 -21.96
CA ARG A 26 14.17 22.61 -23.29
C ARG A 26 15.18 21.44 -23.24
N PRO A 27 15.46 20.73 -24.35
CA PRO A 27 16.23 19.49 -24.35
C PRO A 27 17.72 19.65 -24.75
N PHE A 28 18.57 18.74 -24.25
CA PHE A 28 20.02 18.67 -24.51
C PHE A 28 20.36 17.47 -25.43
N ARG A 29 21.20 17.68 -26.44
CA ARG A 29 21.64 16.67 -27.45
C ARG A 29 22.93 15.95 -27.01
N SER A 30 23.04 14.65 -27.32
CA SER A 30 24.23 13.82 -27.08
C SER A 30 25.11 13.67 -28.34
N GLY A 31 26.42 13.67 -28.15
CA GLY A 31 27.46 13.49 -29.17
C GLY A 31 28.17 12.13 -29.06
N ALA A 32 28.65 11.65 -30.21
CA ALA A 32 29.14 10.30 -30.48
C ALA A 32 30.54 9.98 -29.94
N GLY A 33 30.80 8.70 -29.64
CA GLY A 33 32.13 8.15 -29.33
C GLY A 33 32.43 6.92 -30.19
N ARG A 34 33.57 6.94 -30.90
CA ARG A 34 34.07 5.91 -31.83
C ARG A 34 34.74 4.73 -31.11
N ALA A 35 34.62 3.54 -31.67
CA ALA A 35 35.27 2.30 -31.23
C ALA A 35 36.66 2.08 -31.89
N ILE A 36 37.58 1.45 -31.15
CA ILE A 36 38.96 1.14 -31.55
C ILE A 36 39.08 -0.38 -31.83
N ILE A 37 39.72 -0.75 -32.95
CA ILE A 37 39.93 -2.12 -33.44
C ILE A 37 41.30 -2.65 -32.94
N PRO A 38 41.42 -3.91 -32.47
CA PRO A 38 42.71 -4.45 -32.04
C PRO A 38 43.54 -4.99 -33.23
N ARG A 39 44.85 -4.67 -33.21
CA ARG A 39 45.88 -5.17 -34.14
C ARG A 39 46.15 -6.65 -33.92
N ILE A 40 46.10 -7.43 -35.00
CA ILE A 40 46.50 -8.85 -35.08
C ILE A 40 48.01 -8.91 -35.35
N CYS A 41 48.75 -9.68 -34.54
CA CYS A 41 50.18 -10.00 -34.77
C CYS A 41 50.36 -11.00 -35.93
N PRO A 42 51.43 -10.89 -36.74
CA PRO A 42 51.72 -11.84 -37.81
C PRO A 42 52.48 -13.09 -37.30
N PRO A 43 52.44 -14.21 -38.04
CA PRO A 43 53.03 -15.49 -37.62
C PRO A 43 54.55 -15.55 -37.83
N ALA A 44 55.22 -16.23 -36.90
CA ALA A 44 56.67 -16.46 -36.88
C ALA A 44 57.12 -17.45 -37.98
N ARG A 45 58.24 -17.13 -38.63
CA ARG A 45 58.92 -17.97 -39.62
C ARG A 45 59.62 -19.16 -38.97
N SER A 46 59.52 -20.29 -39.67
CA SER A 46 60.22 -21.55 -39.44
C SER A 46 61.74 -21.45 -39.63
N GLY A 47 62.51 -21.94 -38.66
CA GLY A 47 63.95 -22.13 -38.83
C GLY A 47 64.57 -22.97 -37.72
N GLY A 48 65.10 -24.14 -38.10
CA GLY A 48 66.24 -24.78 -37.43
C GLY A 48 65.96 -25.59 -36.17
N PHE A 49 65.59 -26.86 -36.35
CA PHE A 49 65.63 -27.87 -35.29
C PHE A 49 67.10 -28.21 -34.96
N ARG A 50 67.66 -27.61 -33.91
CA ARG A 50 68.85 -28.12 -33.22
C ARG A 50 68.44 -28.59 -31.83
N ARG A 51 68.75 -29.86 -31.52
CA ARG A 51 68.57 -30.45 -30.19
C ARG A 51 69.42 -29.69 -29.19
N ALA A 52 68.76 -28.89 -28.35
CA ALA A 52 69.34 -28.28 -27.16
C ALA A 52 68.68 -28.90 -25.92
N ALA A 53 69.47 -28.99 -24.86
CA ALA A 53 69.24 -29.60 -23.56
C ALA A 53 67.78 -29.65 -23.07
N THR A 54 67.44 -30.74 -22.37
CA THR A 54 66.26 -30.81 -21.49
C THR A 54 66.12 -29.52 -20.68
N PRO A 55 65.00 -28.78 -20.77
CA PRO A 55 64.79 -27.64 -19.89
C PRO A 55 64.77 -28.17 -18.46
N GLY A 56 65.64 -27.64 -17.60
CA GLY A 56 65.55 -27.87 -16.17
C GLY A 56 64.15 -27.50 -15.67
N PRO A 57 63.68 -28.05 -14.54
CA PRO A 57 62.34 -27.77 -14.04
C PRO A 57 62.20 -26.26 -13.90
N CYS A 58 61.40 -25.66 -14.78
CA CYS A 58 61.01 -24.27 -14.67
C CYS A 58 60.13 -24.22 -13.43
N SER A 59 60.73 -23.99 -12.27
CA SER A 59 60.04 -23.57 -11.07
C SER A 59 59.41 -22.23 -11.39
N ARG A 60 58.24 -22.26 -12.04
CA ARG A 60 57.31 -21.14 -12.05
C ARG A 60 56.95 -20.95 -10.59
N GLU A 61 57.70 -20.09 -9.90
CA GLU A 61 57.23 -19.45 -8.69
C GLU A 61 55.92 -18.75 -9.09
N ILE A 62 54.81 -19.38 -8.74
CA ILE A 62 53.50 -18.76 -8.85
C ILE A 62 53.58 -17.57 -7.90
N ARG A 63 53.70 -16.35 -8.46
CA ARG A 63 53.60 -15.13 -7.65
C ARG A 63 52.33 -15.27 -6.82
N PRO A 64 52.40 -15.12 -5.49
CA PRO A 64 51.21 -15.20 -4.67
C PRO A 64 50.18 -14.20 -5.22
N PRO A 65 48.89 -14.58 -5.26
CA PRO A 65 47.86 -13.71 -5.80
C PRO A 65 47.95 -12.36 -5.10
N VAL A 66 48.11 -11.29 -5.88
CA VAL A 66 48.08 -9.93 -5.36
C VAL A 66 46.71 -9.77 -4.73
N GLN A 67 46.67 -9.63 -3.40
CA GLN A 67 45.45 -9.34 -2.67
C GLN A 67 45.06 -7.91 -3.00
N ILE A 68 44.11 -7.75 -3.93
CA ILE A 68 43.49 -6.47 -4.21
C ILE A 68 42.41 -6.26 -3.15
N GLU A 69 42.67 -5.39 -2.19
CA GLU A 69 41.64 -4.94 -1.26
C GLU A 69 40.60 -4.13 -2.04
N ILE A 70 39.40 -4.68 -2.18
CA ILE A 70 38.28 -3.99 -2.83
C ILE A 70 37.69 -3.02 -1.80
N PRO A 71 37.70 -1.70 -2.06
CA PRO A 71 37.11 -0.74 -1.13
C PRO A 71 35.61 -0.99 -1.01
N ALA A 72 35.06 -0.67 0.17
CA ALA A 72 33.63 -0.77 0.40
C ALA A 72 32.86 0.03 -0.66
N SER A 73 31.83 -0.59 -1.24
CA SER A 73 30.99 0.03 -2.26
C SER A 73 30.32 1.30 -1.71
N PRO A 74 30.32 2.43 -2.45
CA PRO A 74 29.61 3.65 -2.04
C PRO A 74 28.08 3.51 -2.15
N TRP A 75 27.60 2.44 -2.78
CA TRP A 75 26.18 2.15 -2.93
C TRP A 75 25.62 1.46 -1.69
N LYS A 76 24.49 1.97 -1.19
CA LYS A 76 23.70 1.33 -0.12
C LYS A 76 23.41 -0.15 -0.44
N PRO A 77 23.40 -1.04 0.58
CA PRO A 77 22.98 -2.44 0.42
C PRO A 77 21.60 -2.56 -0.21
N ALA A 78 21.37 -3.64 -0.96
CA ALA A 78 20.11 -3.87 -1.67
C ALA A 78 18.89 -3.82 -0.73
N ALA A 79 19.00 -4.41 0.47
CA ALA A 79 17.93 -4.40 1.47
C ALA A 79 17.59 -2.98 1.97
N GLU A 80 18.59 -2.11 2.14
CA GLU A 80 18.36 -0.73 2.57
C GLU A 80 17.70 0.08 1.46
N ARG A 81 18.16 -0.06 0.22
CA ARG A 81 17.50 0.58 -0.94
C ARG A 81 16.05 0.13 -1.10
N GLN A 82 15.75 -1.14 -0.80
CA GLN A 82 14.39 -1.65 -0.85
C GLN A 82 13.51 -0.99 0.22
N ARG A 83 13.97 -0.94 1.48
CA ARG A 83 13.27 -0.22 2.56
C ARG A 83 13.04 1.26 2.23
N ASP A 84 14.04 1.94 1.68
CA ASP A 84 13.92 3.34 1.24
C ASP A 84 12.87 3.50 0.14
N ARG A 85 12.72 2.52 -0.76
CA ARG A 85 11.69 2.53 -1.80
C ARG A 85 10.29 2.27 -1.23
N ASP A 86 10.17 1.32 -0.30
CA ASP A 86 8.88 1.00 0.31
C ASP A 86 8.36 2.17 1.16
N ALA A 87 9.24 2.81 1.94
CA ALA A 87 8.90 4.01 2.69
C ALA A 87 8.43 5.17 1.78
N LYS A 88 9.09 5.36 0.63
CA LYS A 88 8.67 6.36 -0.37
C LYS A 88 7.32 6.02 -1.00
N ARG A 89 7.10 4.73 -1.31
CA ARG A 89 5.83 4.25 -1.84
C ARG A 89 4.69 4.48 -0.84
N ASP A 90 4.92 4.21 0.44
CA ASP A 90 3.94 4.41 1.51
C ASP A 90 3.62 5.89 1.72
N ALA A 91 4.63 6.77 1.64
CA ALA A 91 4.43 8.21 1.66
C ALA A 91 3.51 8.68 0.51
N VAL A 92 3.72 8.15 -0.70
CA VAL A 92 2.84 8.41 -1.85
C VAL A 92 1.40 7.98 -1.56
N LEU A 93 1.21 6.77 -1.03
CA LEU A 93 -0.13 6.25 -0.74
C LEU A 93 -0.86 7.05 0.33
N ARG A 94 -0.18 7.40 1.44
CA ARG A 94 -0.77 8.22 2.51
C ARG A 94 -1.19 9.59 2.00
N THR A 95 -0.31 10.27 1.27
CA THR A 95 -0.61 11.60 0.70
C THR A 95 -1.75 11.53 -0.30
N ALA A 96 -1.76 10.53 -1.18
CA ALA A 96 -2.84 10.36 -2.16
C ALA A 96 -4.18 10.05 -1.48
N ALA A 97 -4.21 9.19 -0.46
CA ALA A 97 -5.42 8.88 0.30
C ALA A 97 -6.04 10.14 0.92
N ARG A 98 -5.22 10.98 1.56
CA ARG A 98 -5.67 12.29 2.11
C ARG A 98 -6.24 13.19 1.03
N LEU A 99 -5.51 13.37 -0.08
CA LEU A 99 -5.97 14.19 -1.19
C LEU A 99 -7.26 13.65 -1.83
N PHE A 100 -7.47 12.33 -1.88
CA PHE A 100 -8.72 11.74 -2.38
C PHE A 100 -9.90 12.01 -1.45
N VAL A 101 -9.69 12.00 -0.13
CA VAL A 101 -10.72 12.32 0.86
C VAL A 101 -11.04 13.82 0.85
N GLU A 102 -10.03 14.69 0.87
CA GLU A 102 -10.21 16.14 0.95
C GLU A 102 -10.71 16.75 -0.37
N ASN A 103 -10.02 16.44 -1.46
CA ASN A 103 -10.29 17.06 -2.76
C ASN A 103 -11.22 16.20 -3.62
N GLY A 104 -11.51 14.95 -3.25
CA GLY A 104 -12.31 14.03 -4.03
C GLY A 104 -11.51 13.38 -5.16
N PHE A 105 -11.65 12.06 -5.32
CA PHE A 105 -10.89 11.25 -6.27
C PHE A 105 -10.79 11.88 -7.68
N HIS A 106 -11.92 12.25 -8.30
CA HIS A 106 -11.90 12.78 -9.67
C HIS A 106 -11.17 14.12 -9.84
N ARG A 107 -11.14 14.98 -8.81
CA ARG A 107 -10.49 16.30 -8.90
C ARG A 107 -8.98 16.21 -8.68
N THR A 108 -8.53 15.25 -7.89
CA THR A 108 -7.11 15.00 -7.63
C THR A 108 -6.41 14.48 -8.89
N LYS A 109 -5.28 15.09 -9.23
CA LYS A 109 -4.40 14.70 -10.33
C LYS A 109 -3.10 14.08 -9.78
N MET A 110 -2.41 13.32 -10.62
CA MET A 110 -1.07 12.81 -10.30
C MET A 110 -0.07 13.93 -10.00
N ALA A 111 -0.25 15.11 -10.63
CA ALA A 111 0.59 16.28 -10.39
C ALA A 111 0.44 16.79 -8.95
N ASP A 112 -0.79 16.89 -8.44
CA ASP A 112 -1.07 17.36 -7.08
C ASP A 112 -0.39 16.48 -6.02
N VAL A 113 -0.39 15.15 -6.22
CA VAL A 113 0.29 14.19 -5.33
C VAL A 113 1.82 14.41 -5.37
N ALA A 114 2.39 14.63 -6.56
CA ALA A 114 3.82 14.87 -6.73
C ALA A 114 4.24 16.21 -6.09
N GLU A 115 3.44 17.25 -6.27
CA GLU A 115 3.64 18.58 -5.69
C GLU A 115 3.63 18.52 -4.17
N GLN A 116 2.64 17.84 -3.58
CA GLN A 116 2.50 17.69 -2.13
C GLN A 116 3.69 16.95 -1.49
N LEU A 117 4.37 16.08 -2.24
CA LEU A 117 5.54 15.33 -1.81
C LEU A 117 6.87 15.97 -2.20
N HIS A 118 6.84 17.13 -2.87
CA HIS A 118 8.01 17.81 -3.42
C HIS A 118 8.87 16.90 -4.32
N ILE A 119 8.22 16.02 -5.09
CA ILE A 119 8.88 15.14 -6.06
C ILE A 119 8.51 15.51 -7.50
N THR A 120 9.33 15.08 -8.44
CA THR A 120 9.01 15.27 -9.85
C THR A 120 7.90 14.32 -10.29
N LYS A 121 7.08 14.75 -11.26
CA LYS A 121 6.05 13.90 -11.85
C LYS A 121 6.63 12.56 -12.36
N PRO A 122 7.76 12.50 -13.11
CA PRO A 122 8.38 11.23 -13.50
C PRO A 122 8.75 10.33 -12.31
N ALA A 123 9.18 10.90 -11.18
CA ALA A 123 9.49 10.13 -9.98
C ALA A 123 8.27 9.38 -9.44
N LEU A 124 7.09 10.01 -9.47
CA LEU A 124 5.83 9.38 -9.08
C LEU A 124 5.45 8.24 -10.05
N TYR A 125 5.64 8.43 -11.36
CA TYR A 125 5.35 7.42 -12.38
C TYR A 125 6.24 6.18 -12.28
N HIS A 126 7.39 6.24 -11.59
CA HIS A 126 8.18 5.05 -11.28
C HIS A 126 7.48 4.09 -10.31
N TYR A 127 6.55 4.58 -9.48
CA TYR A 127 5.80 3.75 -8.53
C TYR A 127 4.42 3.37 -9.06
N PHE A 128 3.71 4.31 -9.71
CA PHE A 128 2.32 4.12 -10.13
C PHE A 128 2.08 4.67 -11.52
N ARG A 129 1.44 3.88 -12.39
CA ARG A 129 1.23 4.26 -13.79
C ARG A 129 0.10 5.29 -13.93
N ASN A 130 -0.87 5.27 -13.03
CA ASN A 130 -2.02 6.16 -13.04
C ASN A 130 -2.62 6.30 -11.63
N LYS A 131 -3.64 7.15 -11.50
CA LYS A 131 -4.34 7.41 -10.24
C LYS A 131 -5.15 6.22 -9.74
N GLU A 132 -5.66 5.38 -10.64
CA GLU A 132 -6.46 4.19 -10.30
C GLU A 132 -5.57 3.11 -9.66
N ASP A 133 -4.32 2.95 -10.11
CA ASP A 133 -3.32 2.08 -9.51
C ASP A 133 -3.01 2.53 -8.06
N ILE A 134 -2.92 3.84 -7.82
CA ILE A 134 -2.75 4.41 -6.47
C ILE A 134 -3.98 4.08 -5.61
N LEU A 135 -5.18 4.32 -6.12
CA LEU A 135 -6.41 4.03 -5.40
C LEU A 135 -6.51 2.54 -5.05
N TYR A 136 -6.22 1.66 -6.00
CA TYR A 136 -6.21 0.22 -5.74
C TYR A 136 -5.18 -0.16 -4.66
N ALA A 137 -3.98 0.42 -4.71
CA ALA A 137 -2.96 0.18 -3.69
C ALA A 137 -3.38 0.73 -2.30
N CYS A 138 -4.11 1.84 -2.23
CA CYS A 138 -4.72 2.31 -0.98
C CYS A 138 -5.76 1.30 -0.46
N TYR A 139 -6.58 0.73 -1.34
CA TYR A 139 -7.51 -0.35 -0.98
C TYR A 139 -6.79 -1.60 -0.46
N GLN A 140 -5.69 -2.01 -1.09
CA GLN A 140 -4.91 -3.15 -0.65
C GLN A 140 -4.31 -2.92 0.73
N LEU A 141 -3.61 -1.79 0.92
CA LEU A 141 -2.97 -1.48 2.20
C LEU A 141 -4.00 -1.29 3.33
N GLY A 142 -5.09 -0.57 3.06
CA GLY A 142 -6.18 -0.42 4.03
C GLY A 142 -6.83 -1.77 4.38
N GLY A 143 -6.95 -2.67 3.41
CA GLY A 143 -7.45 -4.03 3.64
C GLY A 143 -6.50 -4.88 4.46
N GLU A 144 -5.20 -4.86 4.15
CA GLU A 144 -4.16 -5.58 4.89
C GLU A 144 -4.09 -5.14 6.36
N LEU A 145 -4.21 -3.83 6.63
CA LEU A 145 -4.26 -3.29 7.98
C LEU A 145 -5.49 -3.79 8.75
N ILE A 146 -6.67 -3.79 8.12
CA ILE A 146 -7.88 -4.37 8.74
C ILE A 146 -7.68 -5.87 9.02
N GLU A 147 -7.17 -6.62 8.05
CA GLU A 147 -6.96 -8.05 8.19
C GLU A 147 -6.00 -8.38 9.36
N ALA A 148 -4.90 -7.63 9.49
CA ALA A 148 -3.94 -7.82 10.57
C ALA A 148 -4.55 -7.56 11.96
N GLU A 149 -5.34 -6.49 12.09
CA GLU A 149 -6.05 -6.16 13.35
C GLU A 149 -7.11 -7.21 13.69
N LEU A 150 -7.84 -7.69 12.68
CA LEU A 150 -8.91 -8.68 12.88
C LEU A 150 -8.40 -10.09 13.17
N ALA A 151 -7.21 -10.45 12.70
CA ALA A 151 -6.60 -11.74 13.02
C ALA A 151 -6.47 -11.95 14.55
N GLY A 152 -6.17 -10.89 15.31
CA GLY A 152 -6.14 -10.94 16.77
C GLY A 152 -7.50 -11.15 17.45
N VAL A 153 -8.61 -10.87 16.75
CA VAL A 153 -9.97 -11.08 17.26
C VAL A 153 -10.40 -12.55 17.14
N ASP A 154 -9.98 -13.22 16.07
CA ASP A 154 -10.34 -14.62 15.79
C ASP A 154 -9.70 -15.60 16.77
N ASP A 155 -8.46 -15.34 17.21
CA ASP A 155 -7.67 -16.24 18.05
C ASP A 155 -8.12 -16.31 19.51
N ALA A 156 -8.96 -15.38 19.96
CA ALA A 156 -9.51 -15.44 21.30
C ALA A 156 -10.82 -16.24 21.26
N GLY A 157 -10.86 -17.38 21.97
CA GLY A 157 -12.04 -18.25 22.18
C GLY A 157 -13.19 -17.58 22.95
N LYS A 158 -13.59 -16.39 22.52
CA LYS A 158 -14.59 -15.50 23.11
C LYS A 158 -15.97 -15.79 22.53
N ARG A 159 -17.00 -15.40 23.30
CA ARG A 159 -18.41 -15.47 22.88
C ARG A 159 -18.63 -14.62 21.63
N GLY A 160 -19.65 -14.94 20.84
CA GLY A 160 -19.93 -14.23 19.59
C GLY A 160 -20.16 -12.73 19.77
N LEU A 161 -20.82 -12.32 20.87
CA LEU A 161 -20.96 -10.90 21.23
C LEU A 161 -19.60 -10.20 21.37
N ASP A 162 -18.66 -10.79 22.10
CA ASP A 162 -17.36 -10.17 22.36
C ASP A 162 -16.51 -10.08 21.08
N ARG A 163 -16.62 -11.08 20.19
CA ARG A 163 -16.00 -11.03 18.86
C ARG A 163 -16.61 -9.95 17.98
N ALA A 164 -17.94 -9.85 17.93
CA ALA A 164 -18.62 -8.81 17.16
C ALA A 164 -18.26 -7.40 17.65
N VAL A 165 -18.23 -7.19 18.96
CA VAL A 165 -17.86 -5.91 19.58
C VAL A 165 -16.39 -5.57 19.32
N ALA A 166 -15.47 -6.53 19.49
CA ALA A 166 -14.06 -6.33 19.20
C ALA A 166 -13.80 -6.01 17.72
N PHE A 167 -14.48 -6.74 16.82
CA PHE A 167 -14.46 -6.46 15.38
C PHE A 167 -14.93 -5.03 15.08
N LEU A 168 -16.07 -4.60 15.62
CA LEU A 168 -16.62 -3.27 15.35
C LEU A 168 -15.72 -2.16 15.88
N ARG A 169 -15.09 -2.37 17.04
CA ARG A 169 -14.10 -1.45 17.60
C ARG A 169 -12.88 -1.30 16.67
N ALA A 170 -12.25 -2.42 16.30
CA ALA A 170 -11.09 -2.43 15.40
C ALA A 170 -11.44 -1.83 14.03
N TYR A 171 -12.62 -2.18 13.51
CA TYR A 171 -13.11 -1.64 12.25
C TYR A 171 -13.33 -0.13 12.30
N THR A 172 -13.85 0.40 13.43
CA THR A 172 -14.03 1.85 13.63
C THR A 172 -12.70 2.59 13.65
N LEU A 173 -11.70 2.08 14.38
CA LEU A 173 -10.35 2.67 14.39
C LEU A 173 -9.77 2.75 12.98
N ASN A 174 -9.95 1.70 12.18
CA ASN A 174 -9.47 1.75 10.81
C ASN A 174 -10.24 2.78 9.95
N MET A 175 -11.57 2.90 10.12
CA MET A 175 -12.38 3.90 9.41
C MET A 175 -12.02 5.36 9.78
N THR A 176 -11.36 5.58 10.91
CA THR A 176 -10.82 6.89 11.30
C THR A 176 -9.39 7.16 10.80
N ALA A 177 -8.72 6.17 10.20
CA ALA A 177 -7.39 6.32 9.62
C ALA A 177 -7.45 6.78 8.14
N ASP A 178 -6.36 7.37 7.64
CA ASP A 178 -6.23 7.89 6.26
C ASP A 178 -6.75 6.91 5.20
N PHE A 179 -6.34 5.65 5.28
CA PHE A 179 -6.74 4.62 4.34
C PHE A 179 -8.20 4.23 4.51
N GLY A 180 -8.68 3.98 5.73
CA GLY A 180 -10.08 3.61 5.95
C GLY A 180 -11.06 4.70 5.51
N MET A 181 -10.75 5.99 5.75
CA MET A 181 -11.52 7.11 5.23
C MET A 181 -11.55 7.10 3.69
N CYS A 182 -10.43 6.81 3.03
CA CYS A 182 -10.39 6.67 1.57
C CYS A 182 -11.24 5.50 1.06
N LEU A 183 -11.26 4.36 1.78
CA LEU A 183 -12.03 3.16 1.42
C LEU A 183 -13.55 3.39 1.41
N VAL A 184 -14.05 4.29 2.26
CA VAL A 184 -15.49 4.63 2.34
C VAL A 184 -15.87 5.87 1.52
N SER A 185 -14.91 6.76 1.26
CA SER A 185 -15.18 8.03 0.56
C SER A 185 -15.08 7.92 -0.97
N VAL A 186 -14.33 6.94 -1.49
CA VAL A 186 -14.12 6.77 -2.92
C VAL A 186 -14.88 5.55 -3.44
N ASP A 187 -15.68 5.76 -4.49
CA ASP A 187 -16.49 4.71 -5.10
C ASP A 187 -15.60 3.64 -5.77
N ASP A 188 -15.90 2.36 -5.56
CA ASP A 188 -15.17 1.28 -6.22
C ASP A 188 -15.36 1.29 -7.75
N ARG A 189 -16.36 2.04 -8.24
CA ARG A 189 -16.62 2.30 -9.65
C ARG A 189 -15.51 3.09 -10.35
N ASP A 190 -14.64 3.71 -9.58
CA ASP A 190 -13.48 4.41 -10.10
C ASP A 190 -12.28 3.49 -10.35
N LEU A 191 -12.36 2.23 -9.93
CA LEU A 191 -11.34 1.22 -10.19
C LEU A 191 -11.56 0.52 -11.53
N ALA A 192 -10.45 0.09 -12.14
CA ALA A 192 -10.43 -0.85 -13.24
C ALA A 192 -11.21 -2.15 -12.90
N PRO A 193 -11.84 -2.83 -13.88
CA PRO A 193 -12.75 -3.94 -13.61
C PRO A 193 -12.17 -5.05 -12.73
N ASP A 194 -10.89 -5.40 -12.91
CA ASP A 194 -10.21 -6.47 -12.18
C ASP A 194 -9.94 -6.06 -10.73
N SER A 195 -9.41 -4.85 -10.53
CA SER A 195 -9.19 -4.25 -9.21
C SER A 195 -10.50 -4.10 -8.45
N ARG A 196 -11.57 -3.66 -9.12
CA ARG A 196 -12.91 -3.55 -8.53
C ARG A 196 -13.44 -4.89 -8.04
N ARG A 197 -13.27 -5.97 -8.82
CA ARG A 197 -13.69 -7.32 -8.39
C ARG A 197 -12.98 -7.71 -7.09
N LYS A 198 -11.65 -7.59 -7.05
CA LYS A 198 -10.85 -7.90 -5.84
C LYS A 198 -11.28 -7.09 -4.62
N VAL A 199 -11.52 -5.79 -4.79
CA VAL A 199 -11.99 -4.92 -3.70
C VAL A 199 -13.36 -5.33 -3.19
N ARG A 200 -14.29 -5.71 -4.08
CA ARG A 200 -15.61 -6.20 -3.66
C ARG A 200 -15.56 -7.56 -2.98
N ASP A 201 -14.69 -8.45 -3.43
CA ASP A 201 -14.52 -9.76 -2.82
C ASP A 201 -13.98 -9.61 -1.39
N TRP A 202 -13.02 -8.71 -1.19
CA TRP A 202 -12.53 -8.35 0.14
C TRP A 202 -13.62 -7.67 1.01
N LYS A 203 -14.37 -6.72 0.47
CA LYS A 203 -15.52 -6.11 1.18
C LYS A 203 -16.55 -7.17 1.60
N ARG A 204 -16.78 -8.19 0.76
CA ARG A 204 -17.67 -9.32 1.07
C ARG A 204 -17.10 -10.20 2.19
N SER A 205 -15.79 -10.44 2.25
CA SER A 205 -15.19 -11.23 3.34
C SER A 205 -15.35 -10.55 4.69
N ILE A 206 -15.17 -9.22 4.75
CA ILE A 206 -15.40 -8.42 5.96
C ILE A 206 -16.87 -8.51 6.45
N ASP A 207 -17.85 -8.37 5.54
CA ASP A 207 -19.28 -8.57 5.86
C ASP A 207 -19.57 -10.00 6.36
N THR A 208 -18.98 -11.00 5.71
CA THR A 208 -19.17 -12.41 6.07
C THR A 208 -18.65 -12.70 7.48
N ARG A 209 -17.51 -12.12 7.87
CA ARG A 209 -16.94 -12.27 9.23
C ARG A 209 -17.85 -11.69 10.31
N LEU A 210 -18.32 -10.45 10.14
CA LEU A 210 -19.23 -9.84 11.11
C LEU A 210 -20.51 -10.66 11.29
N ARG A 211 -21.11 -11.14 10.20
CA ARG A 211 -22.28 -12.03 10.25
C ARG A 211 -21.97 -13.34 10.97
N GLY A 212 -20.77 -13.90 10.76
CA GLY A 212 -20.29 -15.09 11.45
C GLY A 212 -20.26 -14.90 12.98
N TYR A 213 -19.72 -13.78 13.46
CA TYR A 213 -19.70 -13.49 14.90
C TYR A 213 -21.10 -13.28 15.48
N ILE A 214 -21.97 -12.58 14.76
CA ILE A 214 -23.37 -12.38 15.20
C ILE A 214 -24.11 -13.72 15.25
N ALA A 215 -23.95 -14.57 14.22
CA ALA A 215 -24.54 -15.91 14.19
C ALA A 215 -24.05 -16.78 15.35
N GLN A 216 -22.74 -16.76 15.62
CA GLN A 216 -22.15 -17.44 16.78
C GLN A 216 -22.76 -16.94 18.08
N GLY A 217 -22.93 -15.62 18.24
CA GLY A 217 -23.46 -15.03 19.46
C GLY A 217 -24.93 -15.37 19.71
N VAL A 218 -25.73 -15.51 18.64
CA VAL A 218 -27.10 -16.01 18.75
C VAL A 218 -27.10 -17.47 19.19
N ALA A 219 -26.23 -18.29 18.60
CA ALA A 219 -26.12 -19.71 18.94
C ALA A 219 -25.61 -19.98 20.37
N ASP A 220 -24.67 -19.17 20.87
CA ASP A 220 -24.10 -19.30 22.22
C ASP A 220 -24.89 -18.51 23.30
N GLY A 221 -25.98 -17.85 22.90
CA GLY A 221 -26.88 -17.09 23.76
C GLY A 221 -26.33 -15.77 24.28
N SER A 222 -25.15 -15.32 23.82
CA SER A 222 -24.61 -14.00 24.18
C SER A 222 -25.26 -12.82 23.43
N ILE A 223 -25.88 -13.09 22.29
CA ILE A 223 -26.65 -12.11 21.50
C ILE A 223 -28.13 -12.53 21.52
N ARG A 224 -29.03 -11.55 21.65
CA ARG A 224 -30.49 -11.77 21.55
C ARG A 224 -30.89 -12.24 20.15
N GLU A 225 -32.08 -12.82 20.01
CA GLU A 225 -32.56 -13.20 18.68
C GLU A 225 -32.74 -11.96 17.77
N VAL A 226 -32.01 -11.94 16.66
CA VAL A 226 -32.00 -10.85 15.66
C VAL A 226 -31.92 -11.42 14.25
N ASP A 227 -32.40 -10.67 13.25
CA ASP A 227 -32.01 -10.95 11.86
C ASP A 227 -30.53 -10.59 11.69
N ILE A 228 -29.69 -11.61 11.52
CA ILE A 228 -28.22 -11.49 11.41
C ILE A 228 -27.81 -10.52 10.30
N ARG A 229 -28.53 -10.51 9.18
CA ARG A 229 -28.19 -9.69 8.01
C ARG A 229 -28.51 -8.22 8.27
N ILE A 230 -29.68 -7.95 8.85
CA ILE A 230 -30.11 -6.59 9.19
C ILE A 230 -29.21 -6.04 10.32
N ALA A 231 -28.91 -6.83 11.34
CA ALA A 231 -28.03 -6.43 12.43
C ALA A 231 -26.63 -6.08 11.92
N ALA A 232 -26.02 -6.94 11.10
CA ALA A 232 -24.72 -6.66 10.49
C ALA A 232 -24.76 -5.39 9.64
N PHE A 233 -25.79 -5.23 8.79
CA PHE A 233 -25.97 -4.07 7.92
C PHE A 233 -26.07 -2.75 8.71
N LEU A 234 -26.86 -2.73 9.78
CA LEU A 234 -27.03 -1.55 10.63
C LEU A 234 -25.72 -1.16 11.31
N LEU A 235 -25.01 -2.13 11.91
CA LEU A 235 -23.79 -1.88 12.67
C LEU A 235 -22.65 -1.43 11.77
N ALA A 236 -22.41 -2.13 10.67
CA ALA A 236 -21.34 -1.74 9.74
C ALA A 236 -21.68 -0.46 8.97
N GLY A 237 -22.96 -0.18 8.70
CA GLY A 237 -23.40 1.10 8.17
C GLY A 237 -23.07 2.26 9.12
N ALA A 238 -23.33 2.09 10.42
CA ALA A 238 -22.99 3.08 11.44
C ALA A 238 -21.47 3.32 11.52
N VAL A 239 -20.65 2.27 11.48
CA VAL A 239 -19.18 2.38 11.49
C VAL A 239 -18.65 3.04 10.21
N ASN A 240 -19.16 2.66 9.03
CA ASN A 240 -18.75 3.28 7.76
C ASN A 240 -19.05 4.78 7.73
N TRP A 241 -20.14 5.21 8.37
CA TRP A 241 -20.51 6.62 8.43
C TRP A 241 -19.52 7.45 9.26
N VAL A 242 -18.79 6.85 10.22
CA VAL A 242 -17.75 7.54 11.01
C VAL A 242 -16.71 8.21 10.10
N GLY A 243 -16.28 7.53 9.04
CA GLY A 243 -15.30 8.07 8.09
C GLY A 243 -15.77 9.30 7.31
N GLN A 244 -17.06 9.65 7.35
CA GLN A 244 -17.62 10.84 6.69
C GLN A 244 -17.59 12.10 7.55
N TRP A 245 -17.67 11.94 8.88
CA TRP A 245 -17.79 13.07 9.81
C TRP A 245 -16.63 13.18 10.80
N PHE A 246 -15.84 12.12 11.00
CA PHE A 246 -14.65 12.16 11.85
C PHE A 246 -13.64 13.20 11.33
N ARG A 247 -12.97 13.89 12.26
CA ARG A 247 -11.94 14.88 11.99
C ARG A 247 -10.81 14.71 13.01
N GLU A 248 -9.59 14.56 12.50
CA GLU A 248 -8.39 14.58 13.34
C GLU A 248 -8.26 15.95 14.04
N GLY A 249 -7.91 15.93 15.33
CA GLY A 249 -7.88 17.14 16.17
C GLY A 249 -9.26 17.68 16.59
N GLY A 250 -10.33 16.92 16.34
CA GLY A 250 -11.67 17.21 16.84
C GLY A 250 -11.81 16.99 18.36
N PRO A 251 -13.03 17.17 18.91
CA PRO A 251 -13.28 17.09 20.35
C PRO A 251 -13.22 15.67 20.92
N ARG A 252 -13.13 14.64 20.07
CA ARG A 252 -13.04 13.23 20.46
C ARG A 252 -11.94 12.54 19.65
N THR A 253 -11.19 11.65 20.31
CA THR A 253 -10.19 10.82 19.63
C THR A 253 -10.85 9.66 18.88
N ALA A 254 -10.09 9.03 17.99
CA ALA A 254 -10.51 7.82 17.28
C ALA A 254 -10.87 6.68 18.24
N GLU A 255 -10.06 6.52 19.30
CA GLU A 255 -10.24 5.52 20.34
C GLU A 255 -11.53 5.75 21.12
N GLU A 256 -11.79 6.99 21.54
CA GLU A 256 -13.03 7.33 22.24
C GLU A 256 -14.26 7.03 21.39
N ILE A 257 -14.22 7.36 20.09
CA ILE A 257 -15.33 7.05 19.16
C ILE A 257 -15.48 5.54 18.98
N ALA A 258 -14.38 4.81 18.80
CA ALA A 258 -14.40 3.36 18.66
C ALA A 258 -14.97 2.67 19.91
N ASP A 259 -14.62 3.15 21.10
CA ASP A 259 -15.15 2.63 22.36
C ASP A 259 -16.66 2.88 22.50
N VAL A 260 -17.12 4.09 22.16
CA VAL A 260 -18.56 4.42 22.15
C VAL A 260 -19.32 3.55 21.14
N MET A 261 -18.80 3.39 19.93
CA MET A 261 -19.43 2.56 18.89
C MET A 261 -19.51 1.09 19.32
N ALA A 262 -18.45 0.58 19.96
CA ALA A 262 -18.39 -0.77 20.49
C ALA A 262 -19.39 -0.98 21.64
N ASP A 263 -19.51 0.00 22.55
CA ASP A 263 -20.45 -0.02 23.66
C ASP A 263 -21.92 0.01 23.18
N MET A 264 -22.23 0.89 22.22
CA MET A 264 -23.57 0.93 21.61
C MET A 264 -23.91 -0.38 20.91
N ALA A 265 -22.96 -0.96 20.17
CA ALA A 265 -23.14 -2.26 19.53
C ALA A 265 -23.38 -3.38 20.54
N ARG A 266 -22.66 -3.36 21.67
CA ARG A 266 -22.86 -4.32 22.77
C ARG A 266 -24.28 -4.23 23.31
N HIS A 267 -24.75 -3.04 23.66
CA HIS A 267 -26.11 -2.84 24.18
C HIS A 267 -27.19 -3.20 23.15
N ALA A 268 -26.95 -2.94 21.86
CA ALA A 268 -27.89 -3.27 20.80
C ALA A 268 -28.05 -4.78 20.56
N LEU A 269 -27.01 -5.57 20.84
CA LEU A 269 -26.94 -7.01 20.56
C LEU A 269 -27.13 -7.90 21.80
N ALA A 270 -26.68 -7.45 22.98
CA ALA A 270 -26.73 -8.25 24.19
C ALA A 270 -28.14 -8.73 24.52
N ARG A 271 -28.21 -9.93 25.10
CA ARG A 271 -29.43 -10.55 25.59
C ARG A 271 -29.81 -10.05 26.99
#